data_AF-A3ZUD8-F1
#
_entry.id   AF-A3ZUD8-F1
#
_cell.length_a   1.000
_cell.length_b   1.000
_cell.length_c   1.000
_cell.angle_alpha   90.00
_cell.angle_beta   90.00
_cell.angle_gamma   90.00
#
_symmetry.space_group_name_H-M   'P 1'
#
loop_
_entity.id
_entity.type
_entity.pdbx_description
1 polymer ?
#
loop_
_entity_poly.entity_id
_entity_poly.type
_entity_poly.pdbx_seq_one_letter_code
_entity_poly.pdbx_strand_id
1 'polypeptide(L)'
;MGWSYRKSISLGPLRINFSKSGVGFSFGIPGFRGGMNASGRKYVSAGIPGTGIRYQKSGKTLMSLIDFSKPAKKKKRTYKRKSTIR
;
A
#
# COMPACT_ATOMS: atom_id res chain seq x y z
N MET A 1 16.92 -14.10 24.06
CA MET A 1 15.97 -14.85 23.22
C MET A 1 14.60 -14.75 23.88
N GLY A 2 13.56 -14.26 23.19
CA GLY A 2 12.27 -13.94 23.83
C GLY A 2 11.08 -14.43 23.03
N TRP A 3 9.93 -14.52 23.69
CA TRP A 3 8.68 -15.03 23.16
C TRP A 3 8.18 -14.14 21.99
N SER A 4 7.85 -14.79 20.87
CA SER A 4 7.21 -14.15 19.72
C SER A 4 5.79 -14.66 19.59
N TYR A 5 4.82 -13.75 19.62
CA TYR A 5 3.41 -14.06 19.41
C TYR A 5 2.95 -13.47 18.07
N ARG A 6 2.49 -14.36 17.19
CA ARG A 6 1.88 -14.02 15.91
C ARG A 6 0.67 -14.91 15.69
N LYS A 7 -0.52 -14.31 15.58
CA LYS A 7 -1.77 -15.03 15.29
C LYS A 7 -2.40 -14.46 14.02
N SER A 8 -2.89 -15.32 13.14
CA SER A 8 -3.59 -14.92 11.92
C SER A 8 -4.94 -15.63 11.91
N ILE A 9 -6.02 -14.86 11.76
CA ILE A 9 -7.38 -15.39 11.63
C ILE A 9 -7.89 -15.02 10.25
N SER A 10 -8.31 -16.01 9.47
CA SER A 10 -8.91 -15.82 8.14
C SER A 10 -10.38 -16.18 8.20
N LEU A 11 -11.22 -15.22 7.85
CA LEU A 11 -12.67 -15.29 7.72
C LEU A 11 -13.00 -15.03 6.23
N GLY A 12 -12.53 -15.93 5.36
CA GLY A 12 -12.71 -15.87 3.91
C GLY A 12 -12.09 -14.60 3.28
N PRO A 13 -12.91 -13.65 2.77
CA PRO A 13 -12.41 -12.40 2.19
C PRO A 13 -11.73 -11.51 3.23
N LEU A 14 -11.99 -11.71 4.52
CA LEU A 14 -11.40 -10.95 5.62
C LEU A 14 -10.27 -11.73 6.29
N ARG A 15 -9.11 -11.10 6.51
CA ARG A 15 -7.98 -11.68 7.24
C ARG A 15 -7.43 -10.69 8.23
N ILE A 16 -7.31 -11.10 9.48
CA ILE A 16 -6.76 -10.29 10.58
C ILE A 16 -5.43 -10.92 11.02
N ASN A 17 -4.39 -10.10 11.14
CA ASN A 17 -3.06 -10.48 11.61
C ASN A 17 -2.76 -9.76 12.92
N PHE A 18 -2.59 -10.52 14.00
CA PHE A 18 -2.14 -10.07 15.31
C PHE A 18 -0.65 -10.35 15.45
N SER A 19 0.12 -9.34 15.87
CA SER A 19 1.57 -9.42 16.02
C SER A 19 2.03 -8.52 17.17
N LYS A 20 3.30 -8.64 17.58
CA LYS A 20 3.91 -7.72 18.57
C LYS A 20 3.80 -6.24 18.18
N SER A 21 3.84 -5.93 16.88
CA SER A 21 3.68 -4.56 16.34
C SER A 21 2.23 -4.05 16.30
N GLY A 22 1.25 -4.87 16.68
CA GLY A 22 -0.17 -4.53 16.65
C GLY A 22 -1.00 -5.38 15.69
N VAL A 23 -2.21 -4.90 15.42
CA VAL A 23 -3.23 -5.59 14.62
C VAL A 23 -3.29 -5.01 13.22
N GLY A 24 -3.16 -5.86 12.21
CA GLY A 24 -3.46 -5.54 10.82
C GLY A 24 -4.67 -6.32 10.33
N PHE A 25 -5.40 -5.76 9.37
CA PHE A 25 -6.51 -6.44 8.72
C PHE A 25 -6.45 -6.25 7.21
N SER A 26 -6.94 -7.22 6.45
CA SER A 26 -7.08 -7.12 5.01
C SER A 26 -8.40 -7.71 4.61
N PHE A 27 -9.14 -7.03 3.75
CA PHE A 27 -10.41 -7.47 3.20
C PHE A 27 -10.36 -7.42 1.68
N GLY A 28 -10.72 -8.51 1.01
CA GLY A 28 -10.81 -8.51 -0.44
C GLY A 28 -11.01 -9.86 -1.09
N ILE A 29 -11.29 -9.77 -2.38
CA ILE A 29 -11.43 -10.88 -3.31
C ILE A 29 -10.28 -10.84 -4.34
N PRO A 30 -10.02 -11.93 -5.08
CA PRO A 30 -9.11 -11.89 -6.21
C PRO A 30 -9.48 -10.74 -7.15
N GLY A 31 -8.53 -9.84 -7.41
CA GLY A 31 -8.75 -8.65 -8.23
C GLY A 31 -9.11 -7.37 -7.47
N PHE A 32 -9.60 -7.44 -6.22
CA PHE A 32 -9.76 -6.24 -5.38
C PHE A 32 -9.54 -6.52 -3.90
N ARG A 33 -8.46 -5.97 -3.34
CA ARG A 33 -8.04 -6.17 -1.94
C ARG A 33 -7.62 -4.87 -1.28
N GLY A 34 -8.28 -4.51 -0.19
CA GLY A 34 -7.90 -3.42 0.69
C GLY A 34 -7.39 -3.94 2.04
N GLY A 35 -6.56 -3.18 2.73
CA GLY A 35 -6.15 -3.55 4.08
C GLY A 35 -5.28 -2.51 4.77
N MET A 36 -5.04 -2.74 6.05
CA MET A 36 -4.11 -1.98 6.87
C MET A 36 -3.17 -2.95 7.58
N ASN A 37 -1.86 -2.70 7.48
CA ASN A 37 -0.86 -3.47 8.20
C ASN A 37 -0.77 -3.01 9.66
N ALA A 38 -0.15 -3.82 10.52
CA ALA A 38 0.08 -3.48 11.93
C ALA A 38 0.82 -2.15 12.13
N SER A 39 1.69 -1.76 11.18
CA SER A 39 2.37 -0.46 11.19
C SER A 39 1.47 0.73 10.82
N GLY A 40 0.20 0.53 10.48
CA GLY A 40 -0.72 1.59 10.04
C GLY A 40 -0.66 1.91 8.54
N ARG A 41 0.12 1.16 7.75
CA ARG A 41 0.16 1.33 6.29
C ARG A 41 -1.11 0.76 5.67
N LYS A 42 -1.95 1.64 5.13
CA LYS A 42 -3.13 1.26 4.34
C LYS A 42 -2.68 0.90 2.93
N TYR A 43 -3.25 -0.12 2.34
CA TYR A 43 -3.01 -0.47 0.95
C TYR A 43 -4.33 -0.86 0.29
N VAL A 44 -4.42 -0.54 -0.99
CA VAL A 44 -5.51 -0.97 -1.87
C VAL A 44 -4.87 -1.52 -3.13
N SER A 45 -5.27 -2.72 -3.50
CA SER A 45 -4.86 -3.43 -4.70
C SER A 45 -6.09 -3.67 -5.54
N ALA A 46 -6.09 -3.19 -6.77
CA ALA A 46 -7.11 -3.48 -7.77
C ALA A 46 -6.41 -4.07 -9.00
N GLY A 47 -6.93 -5.14 -9.58
CA GLY A 47 -6.32 -5.81 -10.71
C GLY A 47 -7.34 -6.68 -11.43
N ILE A 48 -7.11 -6.89 -12.71
CA ILE A 48 -7.97 -7.74 -13.51
C ILE A 48 -7.45 -9.17 -13.35
N PRO A 49 -8.28 -10.12 -12.85
CA PRO A 49 -7.86 -11.51 -12.74
C PRO A 49 -7.57 -12.10 -14.13
N GLY A 50 -6.52 -12.91 -14.25
CA GLY A 50 -6.16 -13.58 -15.51
C GLY A 50 -5.34 -12.77 -16.51
N THR A 51 -5.23 -11.44 -16.38
CA THR A 51 -4.44 -10.59 -17.30
C THR A 51 -3.08 -10.15 -16.74
N GLY A 52 -2.80 -10.45 -15.47
CA GLY A 52 -1.55 -10.07 -14.80
C GLY A 52 -1.41 -8.58 -14.46
N ILE A 53 -2.37 -7.75 -14.89
CA ILE A 53 -2.36 -6.31 -14.66
C ILE A 53 -2.93 -6.02 -13.28
N ARG A 54 -2.09 -5.47 -12.40
CA ARG A 54 -2.45 -5.07 -11.04
C ARG A 54 -1.96 -3.66 -10.75
N TYR A 55 -2.84 -2.86 -10.18
CA TYR A 55 -2.55 -1.56 -9.62
C TYR A 55 -2.59 -1.65 -8.09
N GLN A 56 -1.49 -1.30 -7.44
CA GLN A 56 -1.41 -1.24 -5.99
C GLN A 56 -1.07 0.18 -5.54
N LYS A 57 -1.84 0.68 -4.57
CA LYS A 57 -1.62 1.96 -3.93
C LYS A 57 -1.51 1.76 -2.44
N SER A 58 -0.31 2.00 -1.90
CA SER A 58 -0.08 2.07 -0.45
C SER A 58 -0.13 3.51 0.03
N GLY A 59 -1.00 3.80 1.00
CA GLY A 59 -1.01 5.03 1.76
C GLY A 59 0.20 5.10 2.69
N LYS A 60 0.84 6.28 2.74
CA LYS A 60 1.94 6.55 3.67
C LYS A 60 1.41 6.53 5.10
N THR A 61 2.15 5.84 5.97
CA THR A 61 1.99 5.88 7.42
C THR A 61 2.08 7.29 7.97
N LEU A 62 1.33 7.60 9.04
CA LEU A 62 1.43 8.90 9.75
C LEU A 62 2.88 9.22 10.15
N MET A 63 3.65 8.24 10.64
CA MET A 63 5.09 8.42 10.91
C MET A 63 5.90 8.81 9.67
N SER A 64 5.58 8.25 8.49
CA SER A 64 6.27 8.62 7.24
C SER A 64 5.83 9.97 6.65
N LEU A 65 4.83 10.63 7.25
CA LEU A 65 4.51 12.02 6.98
C LEU A 65 5.34 12.97 7.87
N ILE A 66 5.73 12.49 9.06
CA ILE A 66 6.54 13.23 10.05
C ILE A 66 8.05 13.10 9.73
N ASP A 67 8.46 12.09 8.95
CA ASP A 67 9.81 11.95 8.39
C ASP A 67 10.16 13.08 7.39
N PHE A 68 10.49 14.26 7.92
CA PHE A 68 10.88 15.45 7.15
C PHE A 68 12.26 15.30 6.46
N SER A 69 12.97 14.21 6.70
CA SER A 69 14.32 13.92 6.19
C SER A 69 14.36 13.57 4.68
N LYS A 70 13.22 13.32 4.02
CA LYS A 70 13.20 13.02 2.58
C LYS A 70 12.96 14.28 1.74
N PRO A 71 13.95 14.78 0.98
CA PRO A 71 13.71 15.88 0.05
C PRO A 71 12.66 15.45 -0.97
N ALA A 72 11.64 16.29 -1.15
CA ALA A 72 10.54 16.06 -2.06
C ALA A 72 11.09 15.83 -3.49
N LYS A 73 10.93 14.61 -4.02
CA LYS A 73 11.22 14.32 -5.43
C LYS A 73 10.27 15.15 -6.30
N LYS A 74 10.75 16.32 -6.77
CA LYS A 74 10.08 17.14 -7.79
C LYS A 74 9.88 16.30 -9.05
N LYS A 75 8.63 15.96 -9.37
CA LYS A 75 8.25 15.47 -10.70
C LYS A 75 8.55 16.57 -11.72
N LYS A 76 9.59 16.39 -12.54
CA LYS A 76 9.83 17.25 -13.71
C LYS A 76 8.65 17.06 -14.67
N ARG A 77 7.74 18.04 -14.75
CA ARG A 77 6.76 18.17 -15.82
C ARG A 77 7.50 18.63 -17.07
N THR A 78 7.84 17.73 -17.97
CA THR A 78 8.37 18.07 -19.30
C THR A 78 7.22 18.63 -20.13
N TYR A 79 7.12 19.96 -20.25
CA TYR A 79 6.26 20.57 -21.26
C TYR A 79 6.91 20.38 -22.63
N LYS A 80 6.30 19.53 -23.46
CA LYS A 80 6.70 19.36 -24.87
C LYS A 80 6.26 20.63 -25.61
N ARG A 81 7.18 21.58 -25.79
CA ARG A 81 6.97 22.79 -26.60
C ARG A 81 6.68 22.33 -28.03
N LYS A 82 5.42 22.47 -28.49
CA LYS A 82 5.08 22.36 -29.91
C LYS A 82 5.79 23.53 -30.60
N SER A 83 6.88 23.24 -31.31
CA SER A 83 7.55 24.21 -32.17
C SER A 83 6.71 24.43 -33.41
N THR A 84 5.99 25.55 -33.46
CA THR A 84 5.43 26.08 -34.69
C THR A 84 6.58 26.74 -35.45
N ILE A 85 7.04 26.16 -36.56
CA ILE A 85 7.93 26.81 -37.52
C ILE A 85 7.54 26.38 -38.94
N ARG A 86 7.24 27.40 -39.75
CA ARG A 86 6.80 27.45 -41.17
C ARG A 86 5.31 27.28 -41.39
#